data_AF-A0A1G5H893-F1
#
_entry.id   AF-A0A1G5H893-F1
#
_cell.length_a   1.000
_cell.length_b   1.000
_cell.length_c   1.000
_cell.angle_alpha   90.00
_cell.angle_beta   90.00
_cell.angle_gamma   90.00
#
_symmetry.space_group_name_H-M   'P 1'
#
loop_
_entity.id
_entity.type
_entity.pdbx_description
1 polymer ?
#
loop_
_entity_poly.entity_id
_entity_poly.type
_entity_poly.pdbx_seq_one_letter_code
_entity_poly.pdbx_strand_id
1 'polypeptide(L)'
;MIIDNIEVHNNLTYDFLASLYRLNNNEKMIDNISEYKDLVMNFKLNEDIIDWTRRSKKKISEEVMTKMSVFFDSETYYGMCLIPYIVDYKINSIEEFINVLKSIPPTDMLKNFIDTGYGPKDGLVSTDLVQELINNYKKATAYINDKISIPSKQKWDLLQFFVDPEKMKRELIELLTWFYENIYVYEEEKIKVVLYKNTKEIKNTLAKYGNEYLELLFNIKPNKLKNFRRVILILSYSYEFGSMSSSNDENDYIFLIGYRYQDIFVKGKHDLLSNVQIFKALADETRLNIIKLLSKKSMYGREIAQELELSNSNISYHTSMLIFHNLIINTKEDNKTYFSLDKEELRKVINSSIDKLII
;
A
#
# COMPACT_ATOMS: atom_id res chain seq x y z
N MET A 1 -4.99 -23.43 12.07
CA MET A 1 -4.54 -22.14 12.61
C MET A 1 -4.60 -21.10 11.49
N ILE A 2 -4.73 -19.79 11.77
CA ILE A 2 -4.77 -18.76 10.70
C ILE A 2 -3.51 -18.83 9.82
N ILE A 3 -2.38 -19.21 10.42
CA ILE A 3 -1.12 -19.44 9.72
C ILE A 3 -1.21 -20.44 8.56
N ASP A 4 -2.16 -21.38 8.59
CA ASP A 4 -2.32 -22.39 7.54
C ASP A 4 -2.91 -21.79 6.25
N ASN A 5 -3.52 -20.61 6.34
CA ASN A 5 -4.10 -19.87 5.20
C ASN A 5 -3.12 -18.83 4.63
N ILE A 6 -1.85 -18.85 5.03
CA ILE A 6 -0.87 -17.82 4.66
C ILE A 6 0.10 -18.33 3.62
N GLU A 7 0.13 -17.63 2.49
CA GLU A 7 1.05 -17.88 1.39
C GLU A 7 2.08 -16.75 1.35
N VAL A 8 3.36 -17.08 1.46
CA VAL A 8 4.44 -16.09 1.29
C VAL A 8 4.96 -16.20 -0.13
N HIS A 9 4.66 -15.20 -0.94
CA HIS A 9 5.05 -15.11 -2.35
C HIS A 9 6.41 -14.43 -2.50
N ASN A 10 7.22 -14.95 -3.40
CA ASN A 10 8.52 -14.39 -3.79
C ASN A 10 8.61 -14.37 -5.31
N ASN A 11 8.08 -13.31 -5.92
CA ASN A 11 8.11 -13.05 -7.35
C ASN A 11 8.55 -11.59 -7.57
N LEU A 12 9.49 -11.37 -8.48
CA LEU A 12 9.98 -10.04 -8.87
C LEU A 12 8.89 -9.15 -9.47
N THR A 13 7.84 -9.71 -10.09
CA THR A 13 6.74 -8.92 -10.68
C THR A 13 6.07 -7.99 -9.65
N TYR A 14 5.98 -8.40 -8.39
CA TYR A 14 5.45 -7.52 -7.33
C TYR A 14 6.39 -6.33 -7.07
N ASP A 15 7.69 -6.60 -6.97
CA ASP A 15 8.69 -5.56 -6.73
C ASP A 15 8.88 -4.64 -7.96
N PHE A 16 8.68 -5.17 -9.17
CA PHE A 16 8.68 -4.40 -10.40
C PHE A 16 7.68 -3.23 -10.35
N LEU A 17 6.41 -3.49 -10.01
CA LEU A 17 5.40 -2.44 -9.79
C LEU A 17 5.79 -1.51 -8.64
N ALA A 18 6.27 -2.09 -7.53
CA ALA A 18 6.71 -1.33 -6.36
C ALA A 18 7.90 -0.39 -6.67
N SER A 19 8.75 -0.76 -7.63
CA SER A 19 9.92 0.02 -8.04
C SER A 19 9.53 1.24 -8.88
N LEU A 20 8.54 1.11 -9.78
CA LEU A 20 7.94 2.26 -10.49
C LEU A 20 7.31 3.23 -9.50
N TYR A 21 6.55 2.70 -8.54
CA TYR A 21 5.97 3.50 -7.46
C TYR A 21 7.05 4.21 -6.64
N ARG A 22 8.11 3.49 -6.24
CA ARG A 22 9.24 4.07 -5.50
C ARG A 22 9.94 5.16 -6.31
N LEU A 23 10.12 4.97 -7.61
CA LEU A 23 10.82 5.93 -8.46
C LEU A 23 10.02 7.22 -8.62
N ASN A 24 8.71 7.13 -8.80
CA ASN A 24 7.82 8.29 -8.89
C ASN A 24 7.65 9.03 -7.57
N ASN A 25 7.61 8.29 -6.44
CA ASN A 25 7.27 8.83 -5.13
C ASN A 25 8.45 8.82 -4.13
N ASN A 26 9.69 8.77 -4.62
CA ASN A 26 10.88 8.52 -3.78
C ASN A 26 10.98 9.49 -2.60
N GLU A 27 10.84 10.79 -2.85
CA GLU A 27 10.98 11.84 -1.85
C GLU A 27 9.93 11.68 -0.76
N LYS A 28 8.67 11.49 -1.15
CA LYS A 28 7.55 11.25 -0.23
C LYS A 28 7.72 9.95 0.57
N MET A 29 8.24 8.89 -0.05
CA MET A 29 8.56 7.66 0.66
C MET A 29 9.70 7.89 1.67
N ILE A 30 10.74 8.64 1.30
CA ILE A 30 11.84 8.98 2.22
C ILE A 30 11.32 9.80 3.41
N ASP A 31 10.50 10.82 3.16
CA ASP A 31 9.92 11.66 4.20
C ASP A 31 9.07 10.82 5.16
N ASN A 32 8.18 9.98 4.61
CA ASN A 32 7.37 9.05 5.40
C ASN A 32 8.24 8.09 6.22
N ILE A 33 9.30 7.55 5.61
CA ILE A 33 10.16 6.59 6.32
C ILE A 33 10.98 7.32 7.41
N SER A 34 11.29 8.60 7.23
CA SER A 34 12.11 9.37 8.16
C SER A 34 11.50 9.53 9.55
N GLU A 35 10.19 9.41 9.74
CA GLU A 35 9.61 9.34 11.09
C GLU A 35 9.91 8.03 11.81
N TYR A 36 10.27 6.96 11.09
CA TYR A 36 10.79 5.73 11.71
C TYR A 36 12.25 5.86 12.17
N LYS A 37 12.92 7.02 11.97
CA LYS A 37 14.32 7.25 12.40
C LYS A 37 14.54 6.96 13.88
N ASP A 38 13.58 7.36 14.70
CA ASP A 38 13.62 7.15 16.14
C ASP A 38 13.05 5.78 16.55
N LEU A 39 12.42 5.08 15.60
CA LEU A 39 11.78 3.79 15.82
C LEU A 39 12.76 2.63 15.60
N VAL A 40 13.67 2.78 14.64
CA VAL A 40 14.61 1.75 14.20
C VAL A 40 16.02 2.06 14.72
N MET A 41 16.59 1.16 15.53
CA MET A 41 17.97 1.28 15.98
C MET A 41 18.94 1.25 14.77
N ASN A 42 19.80 2.26 14.64
CA ASN A 42 20.64 2.49 13.46
C ASN A 42 19.84 2.67 12.17
N PHE A 43 18.72 3.42 12.23
CA PHE A 43 17.97 3.78 11.04
C PHE A 43 18.88 4.42 9.99
N LYS A 44 19.00 3.75 8.85
CA LYS A 44 19.65 4.24 7.65
C LYS A 44 18.87 3.72 6.47
N LEU A 45 18.50 4.62 5.56
CA LEU A 45 17.94 4.25 4.27
C LEU A 45 18.95 3.43 3.48
N ASN A 46 18.48 2.48 2.69
CA ASN A 46 19.33 1.71 1.81
C ASN A 46 19.93 2.62 0.72
N GLU A 47 21.24 2.83 0.78
CA GLU A 47 21.99 3.66 -0.16
C GLU A 47 21.87 3.15 -1.60
N ASP A 48 21.78 1.83 -1.81
CA ASP A 48 21.60 1.26 -3.14
C ASP A 48 20.24 1.64 -3.74
N ILE A 49 19.19 1.74 -2.93
CA ILE A 49 17.87 2.20 -3.39
C ILE A 49 17.93 3.70 -3.72
N ILE A 50 18.54 4.51 -2.86
CA ILE A 50 18.70 5.95 -3.10
C ILE A 50 19.50 6.21 -4.38
N ASP A 51 20.64 5.54 -4.54
CA ASP A 51 21.48 5.70 -5.73
C ASP A 51 20.80 5.17 -6.97
N TRP A 52 20.08 4.04 -6.87
CA TRP A 52 19.26 3.52 -7.96
C TRP A 52 18.18 4.53 -8.39
N THR A 53 17.42 5.11 -7.46
CA THR A 53 16.40 6.10 -7.84
C THR A 53 17.02 7.32 -8.53
N ARG A 54 18.13 7.85 -8.00
CA ARG A 54 18.84 9.00 -8.58
C ARG A 54 19.37 8.71 -9.98
N ARG A 55 20.00 7.55 -10.22
CA ARG A 55 20.56 7.22 -11.53
C ARG A 55 19.49 6.80 -12.55
N SER A 56 18.41 6.15 -12.09
CA SER A 56 17.30 5.76 -12.95
C SER A 56 16.52 6.99 -13.43
N LYS A 57 16.20 7.97 -12.56
CA LYS A 57 15.54 9.23 -12.96
C LYS A 57 16.29 9.96 -14.09
N LYS A 58 17.62 9.88 -14.15
CA LYS A 58 18.44 10.50 -15.22
C LYS A 58 18.30 9.82 -16.59
N LYS A 59 17.84 8.57 -16.64
CA LYS A 59 17.65 7.81 -17.88
C LYS A 59 16.24 7.97 -18.47
N ILE A 60 15.31 8.54 -17.71
CA ILE A 60 13.91 8.61 -18.09
C ILE A 60 13.65 9.92 -18.84
N SER A 61 13.03 9.83 -20.01
CA SER A 61 12.59 11.00 -20.76
C SER A 61 11.41 11.71 -20.07
N GLU A 62 11.17 12.96 -20.42
CA GLU A 62 10.03 13.72 -19.89
C GLU A 62 8.68 13.05 -20.19
N GLU A 63 8.55 12.42 -21.37
CA GLU A 63 7.36 11.67 -21.76
C GLU A 63 7.11 10.47 -20.82
N VAL A 64 8.14 9.66 -20.58
CA VAL A 64 8.01 8.48 -19.70
C VAL A 64 7.78 8.91 -18.24
N MET A 65 8.46 9.96 -17.78
CA MET A 65 8.19 10.55 -16.47
C MET A 65 6.74 11.00 -16.34
N THR A 66 6.17 11.60 -17.38
CA THR A 66 4.77 12.03 -17.41
C THR A 66 3.83 10.83 -17.28
N LYS A 67 4.01 9.78 -18.10
CA LYS A 67 3.22 8.53 -17.99
C LYS A 67 3.35 7.92 -16.59
N MET A 68 4.57 7.85 -16.05
CA MET A 68 4.80 7.33 -14.70
C MET A 68 4.12 8.16 -13.62
N SER A 69 4.11 9.49 -13.75
CA SER A 69 3.44 10.39 -12.80
C SER A 69 1.91 10.22 -12.78
N VAL A 70 1.33 9.74 -13.87
CA VAL A 70 -0.11 9.46 -13.96
C VAL A 70 -0.44 8.09 -13.37
N PHE A 71 0.26 7.04 -13.80
CA PHE A 71 -0.07 5.66 -13.39
C PHE A 71 0.45 5.28 -12.00
N PHE A 72 1.53 5.88 -11.53
CA PHE A 72 2.17 5.54 -10.24
C PHE A 72 2.12 6.70 -9.24
N ASP A 73 1.07 7.52 -9.31
CA ASP A 73 0.82 8.61 -8.34
C ASP A 73 0.43 8.05 -6.96
N SER A 74 0.92 8.70 -5.90
CA SER A 74 0.65 8.31 -4.51
C SER A 74 -0.73 8.70 -3.98
N GLU A 75 -1.56 9.40 -4.74
CA GLU A 75 -2.96 9.67 -4.41
C GLU A 75 -3.93 8.70 -5.12
N THR A 76 -3.49 8.01 -6.19
CA THR A 76 -4.35 7.13 -7.01
C THR A 76 -3.97 5.66 -6.99
N TYR A 77 -2.68 5.33 -6.91
CA TYR A 77 -2.17 3.97 -6.86
C TYR A 77 -2.53 3.07 -8.06
N TYR A 78 -2.87 3.62 -9.23
CA TYR A 78 -3.35 2.83 -10.39
C TYR A 78 -2.43 1.65 -10.75
N GLY A 79 -1.12 1.88 -10.84
CA GLY A 79 -0.14 0.83 -11.13
C GLY A 79 -0.03 -0.23 -10.02
N MET A 80 -0.30 0.15 -8.76
CA MET A 80 -0.30 -0.79 -7.64
C MET A 80 -1.59 -1.62 -7.60
N CYS A 81 -2.70 -1.14 -8.17
CA CYS A 81 -3.94 -1.90 -8.36
C CYS A 81 -3.80 -3.06 -9.35
N LEU A 82 -2.64 -3.23 -9.98
CA LEU A 82 -2.35 -4.38 -10.85
C LEU A 82 -1.81 -5.59 -10.07
N ILE A 83 -1.43 -5.42 -8.79
CA ILE A 83 -0.93 -6.53 -7.94
C ILE A 83 -1.90 -7.73 -7.88
N PRO A 84 -3.23 -7.53 -7.69
CA PRO A 84 -4.18 -8.63 -7.70
C PRO A 84 -4.10 -9.52 -8.96
N TYR A 85 -3.86 -8.93 -10.14
CA TYR A 85 -3.71 -9.72 -11.37
C TYR A 85 -2.54 -10.71 -11.31
N ILE A 86 -1.45 -10.36 -10.63
CA ILE A 86 -0.30 -11.28 -10.45
C ILE A 86 -0.73 -12.53 -9.67
N VAL A 87 -1.60 -12.35 -8.66
CA VAL A 87 -2.15 -13.44 -7.85
C VAL A 87 -3.18 -14.25 -8.65
N ASP A 88 -4.15 -13.57 -9.26
CA ASP A 88 -5.30 -14.19 -9.93
C ASP A 88 -4.85 -15.05 -11.12
N TYR A 89 -3.89 -14.55 -11.90
CA TYR A 89 -3.35 -15.23 -13.07
C TYR A 89 -2.10 -16.08 -12.75
N LYS A 90 -1.70 -16.18 -11.47
CA LYS A 90 -0.54 -16.96 -10.99
C LYS A 90 0.75 -16.66 -11.76
N ILE A 91 0.98 -15.39 -12.03
CA ILE A 91 2.07 -14.92 -12.87
C ILE A 91 3.42 -15.15 -12.17
N ASN A 92 4.43 -15.56 -12.93
CA ASN A 92 5.77 -15.90 -12.44
C ASN A 92 6.90 -15.05 -13.04
N SER A 93 6.65 -14.27 -14.09
CA SER A 93 7.62 -13.33 -14.67
C SER A 93 7.00 -11.99 -15.05
N ILE A 94 7.85 -10.99 -15.31
CA ILE A 94 7.40 -9.65 -15.72
C ILE A 94 6.90 -9.66 -17.18
N GLU A 95 7.51 -10.46 -18.05
CA GLU A 95 7.03 -10.63 -19.43
C GLU A 95 5.67 -11.31 -19.49
N GLU A 96 5.47 -12.35 -18.67
CA GLU A 96 4.18 -13.00 -18.52
C GLU A 96 3.14 -11.99 -18.02
N PHE A 97 3.48 -11.19 -17.01
CA PHE A 97 2.61 -10.13 -16.50
C PHE A 97 2.18 -9.14 -17.59
N ILE A 98 3.15 -8.59 -18.33
CA ILE A 98 2.89 -7.63 -19.42
C ILE A 98 2.02 -8.28 -20.50
N ASN A 99 2.23 -9.55 -20.82
CA ASN A 99 1.42 -10.26 -21.80
C ASN A 99 -0.01 -10.53 -21.31
N VAL A 100 -0.19 -10.88 -20.03
CA VAL A 100 -1.52 -11.01 -19.41
C VAL A 100 -2.25 -9.68 -19.49
N LEU A 101 -1.60 -8.55 -19.13
CA LEU A 101 -2.23 -7.23 -19.20
C LEU A 101 -2.72 -6.86 -20.60
N LYS A 102 -2.05 -7.29 -21.67
CA LYS A 102 -2.53 -7.10 -23.05
C LYS A 102 -3.88 -7.79 -23.30
N SER A 103 -4.19 -8.87 -22.60
CA SER A 103 -5.46 -9.60 -22.73
C SER A 103 -6.58 -9.05 -21.84
N ILE A 104 -6.26 -8.33 -20.76
CA ILE A 104 -7.25 -7.76 -19.83
C ILE A 104 -8.05 -6.63 -20.50
N PRO A 105 -9.39 -6.65 -20.52
CA PRO A 105 -10.19 -5.53 -21.01
C PRO A 105 -9.89 -4.21 -20.28
N PRO A 106 -9.83 -3.06 -20.97
CA PRO A 106 -9.67 -1.77 -20.30
C PRO A 106 -10.77 -1.47 -19.26
N THR A 107 -11.97 -2.01 -19.45
CA THR A 107 -13.09 -1.91 -18.50
C THR A 107 -12.74 -2.51 -17.15
N ASP A 108 -12.03 -3.64 -17.13
CA ASP A 108 -11.67 -4.34 -15.91
C ASP A 108 -10.52 -3.62 -15.20
N MET A 109 -9.59 -3.04 -15.96
CA MET A 109 -8.57 -2.14 -15.40
C MET A 109 -9.20 -0.91 -14.75
N LEU A 110 -10.16 -0.28 -15.44
CA LEU A 110 -10.88 0.89 -14.93
C LEU A 110 -11.69 0.57 -13.68
N LYS A 111 -12.35 -0.60 -13.61
CA LYS A 111 -13.02 -1.10 -12.40
C LYS A 111 -12.07 -1.03 -11.20
N ASN A 112 -10.87 -1.59 -11.34
CA ASN A 112 -9.87 -1.60 -10.26
C ASN A 112 -9.30 -0.20 -9.94
N PHE A 113 -9.22 0.69 -10.93
CA PHE A 113 -8.73 2.06 -10.72
C PHE A 113 -9.71 2.93 -9.92
N ILE A 114 -11.02 2.69 -10.05
CA ILE A 114 -12.03 3.43 -9.28
C ILE A 114 -12.45 2.73 -7.99
N ASP A 115 -12.08 1.46 -7.79
CA ASP A 115 -12.28 0.68 -6.56
C ASP A 115 -11.03 0.71 -5.64
N THR A 116 -10.22 1.76 -5.72
CA THR A 116 -9.11 1.98 -4.78
C THR A 116 -9.64 2.28 -3.37
N GLY A 117 -8.77 2.31 -2.36
CA GLY A 117 -9.13 2.75 -0.99
C GLY A 117 -9.75 4.17 -0.90
N TYR A 118 -9.79 4.90 -2.02
CA TYR A 118 -10.38 6.23 -2.17
C TYR A 118 -11.61 6.26 -3.10
N GLY A 119 -12.09 5.08 -3.49
CA GLY A 119 -13.27 4.82 -4.31
C GLY A 119 -14.61 5.15 -3.63
N PRO A 120 -15.74 4.76 -4.26
CA PRO A 120 -17.11 5.08 -3.81
C PRO A 120 -17.43 4.49 -2.45
N LYS A 121 -18.28 5.14 -1.63
CA LYS A 121 -18.77 4.62 -0.34
C LYS A 121 -19.57 3.31 -0.46
N ASP A 122 -20.25 3.12 -1.59
CA ASP A 122 -21.35 2.16 -1.72
C ASP A 122 -20.90 0.92 -2.54
N GLY A 123 -20.50 -0.17 -1.87
CA GLY A 123 -20.31 -1.49 -2.48
C GLY A 123 -19.20 -1.63 -3.53
N LEU A 124 -19.11 -2.83 -4.11
CA LEU A 124 -18.20 -3.20 -5.19
C LEU A 124 -18.56 -2.47 -6.48
N VAL A 125 -17.56 -1.98 -7.20
CA VAL A 125 -17.73 -1.41 -8.54
C VAL A 125 -18.03 -2.53 -9.54
N SER A 126 -19.18 -2.48 -10.21
CA SER A 126 -19.52 -3.46 -11.26
C SER A 126 -18.94 -3.08 -12.62
N THR A 127 -18.69 -4.08 -13.47
CA THR A 127 -18.28 -3.84 -14.86
C THR A 127 -19.35 -3.08 -15.65
N ASP A 128 -20.64 -3.30 -15.36
CA ASP A 128 -21.75 -2.58 -15.99
C ASP A 128 -21.72 -1.08 -15.69
N LEU A 129 -21.41 -0.70 -14.43
CA LEU A 129 -21.23 0.69 -14.06
C LEU A 129 -20.08 1.32 -14.85
N VAL A 130 -18.93 0.64 -14.92
CA VAL A 130 -17.77 1.15 -15.68
C VAL A 130 -18.13 1.36 -17.15
N GLN A 131 -18.84 0.41 -17.74
CA GLN A 131 -19.28 0.50 -19.14
C GLN A 131 -20.23 1.69 -19.37
N GLU A 132 -21.12 1.97 -18.41
CA GLU A 132 -21.99 3.15 -18.44
C GLU A 132 -21.19 4.45 -18.35
N LEU A 133 -20.18 4.52 -17.49
CA LEU A 133 -19.32 5.70 -17.34
C LEU A 133 -18.52 5.96 -18.63
N ILE A 134 -17.95 4.92 -19.26
CA ILE A 134 -17.26 5.05 -20.56
C ILE A 134 -18.20 5.63 -21.62
N ASN A 135 -19.44 5.14 -21.68
CA ASN A 135 -20.40 5.54 -22.71
C ASN A 135 -21.07 6.91 -22.42
N ASN A 136 -20.86 7.50 -21.24
CA ASN A 136 -21.52 8.74 -20.84
C ASN A 136 -20.60 9.66 -20.03
N TYR A 137 -19.94 10.57 -20.75
CA TYR A 137 -19.02 11.56 -20.18
C TYR A 137 -19.63 12.40 -19.04
N LYS A 138 -20.91 12.78 -19.14
CA LYS A 138 -21.59 13.54 -18.09
C LYS A 138 -21.73 12.71 -16.81
N LYS A 139 -22.10 11.43 -16.94
CA LYS A 139 -22.18 10.50 -15.81
C LYS A 139 -20.80 10.21 -15.23
N ALA A 140 -19.77 9.99 -16.04
CA ALA A 140 -18.39 9.85 -15.59
C ALA A 140 -17.92 11.06 -14.77
N THR A 141 -18.19 12.27 -15.25
CA THR A 141 -17.83 13.52 -14.56
C THR A 141 -18.53 13.65 -13.21
N ALA A 142 -19.85 13.40 -13.16
CA ALA A 142 -20.59 13.43 -11.91
C ALA A 142 -20.07 12.36 -10.93
N TYR A 143 -19.88 11.13 -11.41
CA TYR A 143 -19.39 10.02 -10.60
C TYR A 143 -18.01 10.31 -10.01
N ILE A 144 -17.04 10.79 -10.81
CA ILE A 144 -15.70 11.10 -10.32
C ILE A 144 -15.73 12.25 -9.31
N ASN A 145 -16.59 13.26 -9.52
CA ASN A 145 -16.66 14.38 -8.61
C ASN A 145 -17.29 14.02 -7.26
N ASP A 146 -18.37 13.26 -7.29
CA ASP A 146 -19.18 12.97 -6.11
C ASP A 146 -18.69 11.73 -5.37
N LYS A 147 -18.26 10.71 -6.13
CA LYS A 147 -17.97 9.36 -5.62
C LYS A 147 -16.49 9.02 -5.57
N ILE A 148 -15.58 9.84 -6.09
CA ILE A 148 -14.13 9.60 -5.96
C ILE A 148 -13.47 10.78 -5.26
N SER A 149 -12.68 10.51 -4.21
CA SER A 149 -11.90 11.56 -3.55
C SER A 149 -10.43 11.42 -3.88
N ILE A 150 -10.05 12.01 -5.00
CA ILE A 150 -8.67 12.26 -5.39
C ILE A 150 -8.55 13.74 -5.80
N PRO A 151 -7.35 14.34 -5.82
CA PRO A 151 -7.21 15.75 -6.16
C PRO A 151 -7.65 16.05 -7.60
N SER A 152 -7.98 17.32 -7.89
CA SER A 152 -8.59 17.73 -9.18
C SER A 152 -7.77 17.35 -10.41
N LYS A 153 -6.43 17.38 -10.31
CA LYS A 153 -5.55 16.93 -11.39
C LYS A 153 -5.75 15.44 -11.69
N GLN A 154 -5.70 14.60 -10.66
CA GLN A 154 -5.90 13.16 -10.80
C GLN A 154 -7.33 12.79 -11.23
N LYS A 155 -8.33 13.59 -10.85
CA LYS A 155 -9.70 13.47 -11.39
C LYS A 155 -9.74 13.70 -12.89
N TRP A 156 -8.97 14.67 -13.38
CA TRP A 156 -8.86 14.94 -14.82
C TRP A 156 -8.20 13.78 -15.56
N ASP A 157 -7.09 13.25 -15.02
CA ASP A 157 -6.42 12.08 -15.60
C ASP A 157 -7.36 10.87 -15.68
N LEU A 158 -8.12 10.61 -14.61
CA LEU A 158 -9.12 9.54 -14.57
C LEU A 158 -10.24 9.76 -15.60
N LEU A 159 -10.70 11.00 -15.79
CA LEU A 159 -11.68 11.33 -16.83
C LEU A 159 -11.14 11.01 -18.23
N GLN A 160 -9.87 11.30 -18.50
CA GLN A 160 -9.26 10.96 -19.79
C GLN A 160 -9.23 9.44 -20.03
N PHE A 161 -9.06 8.64 -18.98
CA PHE A 161 -9.13 7.19 -19.10
C PHE A 161 -10.52 6.68 -19.51
N PHE A 162 -11.60 7.33 -19.05
CA PHE A 162 -12.95 6.98 -19.49
C PHE A 162 -13.24 7.41 -20.94
N VAL A 163 -12.59 8.49 -21.41
CA VAL A 163 -12.74 8.98 -22.79
C VAL A 163 -12.07 8.04 -23.79
N ASP A 164 -10.87 7.54 -23.48
CA ASP A 164 -10.15 6.59 -24.34
C ASP A 164 -9.48 5.47 -23.52
N PRO A 165 -10.25 4.45 -23.11
CA PRO A 165 -9.74 3.34 -22.31
C PRO A 165 -8.64 2.52 -23.01
N GLU A 166 -8.72 2.39 -24.34
CA GLU A 166 -7.71 1.67 -25.11
C GLU A 166 -6.38 2.43 -25.17
N LYS A 167 -6.42 3.76 -25.30
CA LYS A 167 -5.21 4.58 -25.15
C LYS A 167 -4.61 4.47 -23.76
N MET A 168 -5.43 4.54 -22.71
CA MET A 168 -4.96 4.34 -21.33
C MET A 168 -4.22 3.01 -21.18
N LYS A 169 -4.83 1.90 -21.66
CA LYS A 169 -4.22 0.57 -21.60
C LYS A 169 -2.92 0.49 -22.39
N ARG A 170 -2.87 1.04 -23.61
CA ARG A 170 -1.63 1.07 -24.41
C ARG A 170 -0.52 1.85 -23.70
N GLU A 171 -0.80 3.05 -23.19
CA GLU A 171 0.20 3.89 -22.52
C GLU A 171 0.75 3.23 -21.25
N LEU A 172 -0.11 2.54 -20.49
CA LEU A 172 0.31 1.75 -19.34
C LEU A 172 1.25 0.61 -19.77
N ILE A 173 0.87 -0.18 -20.78
CA ILE A 173 1.68 -1.30 -21.26
C ILE A 173 3.01 -0.82 -21.85
N GLU A 174 3.01 0.28 -22.61
CA GLU A 174 4.22 0.93 -23.12
C GLU A 174 5.15 1.36 -21.98
N LEU A 175 4.62 2.00 -20.94
CA LEU A 175 5.38 2.41 -19.75
C LEU A 175 6.02 1.19 -19.06
N LEU A 176 5.23 0.15 -18.77
CA LEU A 176 5.72 -1.06 -18.10
C LEU A 176 6.79 -1.75 -18.93
N THR A 177 6.56 -1.91 -20.23
CA THR A 177 7.52 -2.55 -21.16
C THR A 177 8.83 -1.77 -21.21
N TRP A 178 8.75 -0.46 -21.45
CA TRP A 178 9.93 0.39 -21.51
C TRP A 178 10.72 0.36 -20.20
N PHE A 179 10.03 0.45 -19.06
CA PHE A 179 10.67 0.46 -17.76
C PHE A 179 11.37 -0.87 -17.45
N TYR A 180 10.74 -1.99 -17.82
CA TYR A 180 11.36 -3.30 -17.68
C TYR A 180 12.68 -3.39 -18.47
N GLU A 181 12.63 -3.10 -19.76
CA GLU A 181 13.74 -3.25 -20.70
C GLU A 181 14.90 -2.27 -20.41
N ASN A 182 14.61 -1.07 -19.91
CA ASN A 182 15.61 0.00 -19.79
C ASN A 182 16.10 0.24 -18.36
N ILE A 183 15.33 -0.18 -17.34
CA ILE A 183 15.63 0.13 -15.94
C ILE A 183 15.65 -1.14 -15.08
N TYR A 184 14.56 -1.90 -15.03
CA TYR A 184 14.40 -2.95 -14.02
C TYR A 184 15.23 -4.22 -14.30
N VAL A 185 15.38 -4.62 -15.57
CA VAL A 185 16.12 -5.83 -15.96
C VAL A 185 17.55 -5.87 -15.40
N TYR A 186 18.18 -4.71 -15.22
CA TYR A 186 19.54 -4.58 -14.69
C TYR A 186 19.62 -4.77 -13.16
N GLU A 187 18.49 -4.77 -12.46
CA GLU A 187 18.43 -4.90 -10.99
C GLU A 187 17.97 -6.28 -10.52
N GLU A 188 17.43 -7.11 -11.41
CA GLU A 188 16.73 -8.36 -11.06
C GLU A 188 17.55 -9.29 -10.19
N GLU A 189 18.78 -9.60 -10.60
CA GLU A 189 19.62 -10.55 -9.87
C GLU A 189 19.93 -10.06 -8.45
N LYS A 190 20.23 -8.76 -8.29
CA LYS A 190 20.44 -8.15 -6.97
C LYS A 190 19.17 -8.25 -6.12
N ILE A 191 18.03 -7.83 -6.66
CA ILE A 191 16.75 -7.82 -5.95
C ILE A 191 16.35 -9.24 -5.55
N LYS A 192 16.48 -10.20 -6.46
CA LYS A 192 16.19 -11.61 -6.26
C LYS A 192 16.98 -12.22 -5.12
N VAL A 193 18.29 -11.93 -5.04
CA VAL A 193 19.15 -12.41 -3.95
C VAL A 193 18.67 -11.86 -2.60
N VAL A 194 18.36 -10.56 -2.54
CA VAL A 194 17.87 -9.92 -1.31
C VAL A 194 16.51 -10.50 -0.91
N LEU A 195 15.56 -10.57 -1.84
CA LEU A 195 14.21 -11.07 -1.56
C LEU A 195 14.20 -12.56 -1.20
N TYR A 196 15.03 -13.39 -1.83
CA TYR A 196 15.16 -14.80 -1.47
C TYR A 196 15.59 -14.99 -0.01
N LYS A 197 16.62 -14.25 0.42
CA LYS A 197 17.12 -14.28 1.80
C LYS A 197 16.04 -13.85 2.80
N ASN A 198 15.42 -12.70 2.58
CA ASN A 198 14.44 -12.14 3.51
C ASN A 198 13.12 -12.93 3.52
N THR A 199 12.69 -13.49 2.40
CA THR A 199 11.53 -14.38 2.34
C THR A 199 11.75 -15.62 3.21
N LYS A 200 12.95 -16.22 3.15
CA LYS A 200 13.29 -17.37 3.98
C LYS A 200 13.26 -17.02 5.48
N GLU A 201 13.77 -15.84 5.83
CA GLU A 201 13.74 -15.35 7.21
C GLU A 201 12.31 -15.14 7.72
N ILE A 202 11.45 -14.46 6.93
CA ILE A 202 10.04 -14.26 7.27
C ILE A 202 9.30 -15.58 7.43
N LYS A 203 9.52 -16.56 6.52
CA LYS A 203 8.93 -17.90 6.64
C LYS A 203 9.34 -18.61 7.93
N ASN A 204 10.62 -18.52 8.32
CA ASN A 204 11.11 -19.10 9.57
C ASN A 204 10.50 -18.41 10.80
N THR A 205 10.42 -17.08 10.80
CA THR A 205 9.84 -16.28 11.89
C THR A 205 8.34 -16.56 12.03
N LEU A 206 7.61 -16.65 10.91
CA LEU A 206 6.21 -17.09 10.88
C LEU A 206 6.07 -18.49 11.49
N ALA A 207 6.85 -19.47 11.05
CA ALA A 207 6.78 -20.83 11.58
C ALA A 207 7.07 -20.90 13.10
N LYS A 208 7.89 -19.98 13.62
CA LYS A 208 8.27 -19.93 15.03
C LYS A 208 7.23 -19.24 15.92
N TYR A 209 6.68 -18.10 15.49
CA TYR A 209 5.84 -17.23 16.33
C TYR A 209 4.37 -17.16 15.89
N GLY A 210 4.06 -17.69 14.71
CA GLY A 210 2.71 -17.80 14.16
C GLY A 210 1.89 -16.52 14.26
N ASN A 211 0.72 -16.62 14.89
CA ASN A 211 -0.26 -15.54 14.97
C ASN A 211 0.27 -14.26 15.63
N GLU A 212 1.19 -14.37 16.59
CA GLU A 212 1.77 -13.20 17.27
C GLU A 212 2.58 -12.36 16.28
N TYR A 213 3.36 -13.02 15.40
CA TYR A 213 4.13 -12.31 14.37
C TYR A 213 3.24 -11.72 13.28
N LEU A 214 2.12 -12.35 12.97
CA LEU A 214 1.12 -11.79 12.04
C LEU A 214 0.44 -10.56 12.60
N GLU A 215 0.05 -10.60 13.86
CA GLU A 215 -0.54 -9.45 14.54
C GLU A 215 0.45 -8.28 14.59
N LEU A 216 1.74 -8.56 14.80
CA LEU A 216 2.79 -7.54 14.73
C LEU A 216 2.96 -6.98 13.30
N LEU A 217 3.04 -7.84 12.29
CA LEU A 217 3.28 -7.39 10.90
C LEU A 217 2.07 -6.66 10.29
N PHE A 218 0.85 -7.08 10.60
CA PHE A 218 -0.35 -6.54 9.97
C PHE A 218 -1.06 -5.50 10.83
N ASN A 219 -0.81 -5.49 12.14
CA ASN A 219 -1.63 -4.83 13.15
C ASN A 219 -3.14 -5.15 12.98
N ILE A 220 -3.42 -6.39 12.58
CA ILE A 220 -4.77 -6.91 12.44
C ILE A 220 -4.89 -8.09 13.38
N LYS A 221 -5.90 -8.05 14.27
CA LYS A 221 -6.23 -9.18 15.15
C LYS A 221 -6.41 -10.44 14.28
N PRO A 222 -5.68 -11.53 14.53
CA PRO A 222 -5.64 -12.69 13.65
C PRO A 222 -7.04 -13.24 13.29
N ASN A 223 -8.01 -13.19 14.20
CA ASN A 223 -9.38 -13.64 13.94
C ASN A 223 -10.07 -12.92 12.76
N LYS A 224 -9.71 -11.67 12.47
CA LYS A 224 -10.26 -10.93 11.31
C LYS A 224 -9.73 -11.47 9.99
N LEU A 225 -8.56 -12.10 9.99
CA LEU A 225 -7.96 -12.71 8.80
C LEU A 225 -8.64 -14.03 8.40
N LYS A 226 -9.41 -14.65 9.30
CA LYS A 226 -10.17 -15.89 9.02
C LYS A 226 -11.26 -15.70 7.97
N ASN A 227 -11.70 -14.47 7.74
CA ASN A 227 -12.76 -14.16 6.78
C ASN A 227 -12.27 -14.15 5.32
N PHE A 228 -10.96 -14.25 5.11
CA PHE A 228 -10.36 -14.30 3.78
C PHE A 228 -10.08 -15.73 3.36
N ARG A 229 -10.18 -15.98 2.05
CA ARG A 229 -9.85 -17.29 1.47
C ARG A 229 -8.37 -17.61 1.68
N ARG A 230 -7.50 -16.67 1.34
CA ARG A 230 -6.04 -16.72 1.57
C ARG A 230 -5.54 -15.38 2.07
N VAL A 231 -4.43 -15.41 2.81
CA VAL A 231 -3.65 -14.22 3.13
C VAL A 231 -2.30 -14.35 2.44
N ILE A 232 -1.99 -13.43 1.54
CA ILE A 232 -0.80 -13.48 0.70
C ILE A 232 0.17 -12.41 1.18
N LEU A 233 1.32 -12.84 1.71
CA LEU A 233 2.40 -11.96 2.14
C LEU A 233 3.45 -11.84 1.05
N ILE A 234 3.72 -10.62 0.62
CA ILE A 234 4.68 -10.30 -0.44
C ILE A 234 5.77 -9.40 0.14
N LEU A 235 7.02 -9.69 -0.21
CA LEU A 235 8.15 -8.81 0.08
C LEU A 235 8.54 -8.01 -1.16
N SER A 236 8.83 -6.72 -0.98
CA SER A 236 9.39 -5.84 -1.99
C SER A 236 10.70 -5.22 -1.50
N TYR A 237 11.71 -5.24 -2.36
CA TYR A 237 12.97 -4.55 -2.12
C TYR A 237 12.76 -3.04 -2.17
N SER A 238 12.06 -2.58 -3.20
CA SER A 238 11.84 -1.17 -3.53
C SER A 238 10.95 -0.42 -2.52
N TYR A 239 10.06 -1.14 -1.82
CA TYR A 239 9.27 -0.54 -0.73
C TYR A 239 10.06 -0.35 0.56
N GLU A 240 11.18 -1.06 0.77
CA GLU A 240 12.08 -0.99 1.93
C GLU A 240 11.41 -1.14 3.31
N PHE A 241 10.78 -0.07 3.82
CA PHE A 241 10.03 0.02 5.07
C PHE A 241 8.54 0.34 4.86
N GLY A 242 8.09 0.51 3.62
CA GLY A 242 6.69 0.74 3.29
C GLY A 242 5.86 -0.53 3.43
N SER A 243 4.55 -0.36 3.54
CA SER A 243 3.58 -1.45 3.44
C SER A 243 2.34 -0.98 2.67
N MET A 244 1.62 -1.93 2.10
CA MET A 244 0.28 -1.72 1.56
C MET A 244 -0.53 -3.00 1.63
N SER A 245 -1.84 -2.86 1.54
CA SER A 245 -2.75 -3.99 1.47
C SER A 245 -3.78 -3.83 0.36
N SER A 246 -4.21 -4.95 -0.21
CA SER A 246 -5.21 -5.03 -1.27
C SER A 246 -6.05 -6.30 -1.12
N SER A 247 -7.08 -6.48 -1.94
CA SER A 247 -7.79 -7.75 -2.14
C SER A 247 -8.15 -7.92 -3.60
N ASN A 248 -8.51 -9.14 -3.96
CA ASN A 248 -9.07 -9.49 -5.26
C ASN A 248 -10.56 -9.88 -5.12
N ASP A 249 -11.21 -10.13 -6.26
CA ASP A 249 -12.60 -10.59 -6.32
C ASP A 249 -12.78 -11.99 -5.69
N GLU A 250 -11.72 -12.80 -5.60
CA GLU A 250 -11.73 -14.11 -4.93
C GLU A 250 -11.63 -14.02 -3.39
N ASN A 251 -11.64 -12.80 -2.83
CA ASN A 251 -11.54 -12.53 -1.40
C ASN A 251 -10.24 -13.07 -0.76
N ASP A 252 -9.13 -12.99 -1.49
CA ASP A 252 -7.79 -13.10 -0.94
C ASP A 252 -7.34 -11.74 -0.40
N TYR A 253 -6.67 -11.74 0.75
CA TYR A 253 -6.08 -10.52 1.33
C TYR A 253 -4.59 -10.46 1.00
N ILE A 254 -4.19 -9.44 0.24
CA ILE A 254 -2.83 -9.30 -0.26
C ILE A 254 -2.13 -8.23 0.56
N PHE A 255 -1.00 -8.58 1.18
CA PHE A 255 -0.20 -7.67 1.99
C PHE A 255 1.22 -7.58 1.41
N LEU A 256 1.58 -6.42 0.86
CA LEU A 256 2.92 -6.15 0.35
C LEU A 256 3.68 -5.31 1.37
N ILE A 257 4.84 -5.81 1.79
CA ILE A 257 5.73 -5.14 2.72
C ILE A 257 7.12 -4.95 2.12
N GLY A 258 7.78 -3.88 2.52
CA GLY A 258 9.19 -3.71 2.28
C GLY A 258 10.00 -4.80 3.00
N TYR A 259 11.11 -5.24 2.41
CA TYR A 259 11.93 -6.32 2.96
C TYR A 259 12.54 -6.02 4.33
N ARG A 260 12.59 -4.74 4.73
CA ARG A 260 13.04 -4.26 6.04
C ARG A 260 11.88 -3.82 6.94
N TYR A 261 10.63 -4.01 6.52
CA TYR A 261 9.47 -3.65 7.32
C TYR A 261 9.47 -4.34 8.70
N GLN A 262 9.94 -5.60 8.76
CA GLN A 262 10.10 -6.32 10.02
C GLN A 262 11.13 -5.70 10.97
N ASP A 263 12.13 -4.95 10.47
CA ASP A 263 13.16 -4.31 11.31
C ASP A 263 12.55 -3.25 12.24
N ILE A 264 11.39 -2.70 11.86
CA ILE A 264 10.66 -1.74 12.66
C ILE A 264 10.05 -2.40 13.91
N PHE A 265 9.62 -3.67 13.81
CA PHE A 265 8.95 -4.39 14.90
C PHE A 265 9.90 -5.27 15.73
N VAL A 266 10.92 -5.86 15.09
CA VAL A 266 11.71 -6.95 15.68
C VAL A 266 12.70 -6.49 16.75
N LYS A 267 12.98 -5.18 16.88
CA LYS A 267 14.03 -4.66 17.79
C LYS A 267 13.61 -3.55 18.76
N GLY A 268 12.32 -3.40 19.03
CA GLY A 268 11.78 -2.54 20.09
C GLY A 268 11.96 -3.07 21.53
N LYS A 269 13.05 -3.80 21.84
CA LYS A 269 13.35 -4.31 23.20
C LYS A 269 14.19 -3.31 24.02
N HIS A 270 13.75 -2.06 24.08
CA HIS A 270 14.18 -1.11 25.11
C HIS A 270 12.93 -0.34 25.57
N ASP A 271 12.49 -0.57 26.82
CA ASP A 271 11.21 -0.05 27.33
C ASP A 271 11.10 1.48 27.23
N LEU A 272 12.19 2.20 27.50
CA LEU A 272 12.24 3.66 27.38
C LEU A 272 12.11 4.15 25.93
N LEU A 273 12.71 3.45 24.96
CA LEU A 273 12.55 3.78 23.56
C LEU A 273 11.11 3.51 23.13
N SER A 274 10.55 2.33 23.41
CA SER A 274 9.14 2.01 23.12
C SER A 274 8.16 3.06 23.65
N ASN A 275 8.39 3.61 24.85
CA ASN A 275 7.59 4.69 25.41
C ASN A 275 7.75 6.01 24.63
N VAL A 276 8.98 6.43 24.30
CA VAL A 276 9.24 7.61 23.47
C VAL A 276 8.51 7.52 22.14
N GLN A 277 8.47 6.33 21.55
CA GLN A 277 7.80 6.09 20.27
C GLN A 277 6.27 6.28 20.37
N ILE A 278 5.64 5.72 21.40
CA ILE A 278 4.21 5.90 21.66
C ILE A 278 3.89 7.39 21.89
N PHE A 279 4.71 8.10 22.67
CA PHE A 279 4.51 9.54 22.87
C PHE A 279 4.74 10.35 21.60
N LYS A 280 5.71 10.01 20.76
CA LYS A 280 5.92 10.67 19.45
C LYS A 280 4.76 10.43 18.49
N ALA A 281 4.20 9.23 18.47
CA ALA A 281 3.00 8.92 17.71
C ALA A 281 1.79 9.75 18.18
N LEU A 282 1.69 10.03 19.48
CA LEU A 282 0.64 10.88 20.04
C LEU A 282 0.96 12.39 19.95
N ALA A 283 2.23 12.80 19.85
CA ALA A 283 2.66 14.19 19.81
C ALA A 283 2.56 14.80 18.39
N ASP A 284 1.46 14.53 17.69
CA ASP A 284 1.16 15.06 16.37
C ASP A 284 -0.33 15.41 16.28
N GLU A 285 -0.62 16.65 15.89
CA GLU A 285 -1.97 17.20 15.91
C GLU A 285 -2.91 16.42 14.98
N THR A 286 -2.46 16.05 13.79
CA THR A 286 -3.24 15.26 12.84
C THR A 286 -3.58 13.89 13.41
N ARG A 287 -2.61 13.17 13.97
CA ARG A 287 -2.83 11.84 14.59
C ARG A 287 -3.80 11.90 15.76
N LEU A 288 -3.71 12.93 16.61
CA LEU A 288 -4.69 13.14 17.69
C LEU A 288 -6.09 13.42 17.16
N ASN A 289 -6.21 14.21 16.08
CA ASN A 289 -7.49 14.46 15.43
C ASN A 289 -8.07 13.19 14.78
N ILE A 290 -7.23 12.34 14.16
CA ILE A 290 -7.64 11.02 13.66
C ILE A 290 -8.19 10.14 14.80
N ILE A 291 -7.47 10.01 15.92
CA ILE A 291 -7.94 9.25 17.08
C ILE A 291 -9.29 9.80 17.58
N LYS A 292 -9.45 11.12 17.63
CA LYS A 292 -10.69 11.78 18.05
C LYS A 292 -11.85 11.48 17.11
N LEU A 293 -11.64 11.49 15.79
CA LEU A 293 -12.64 11.09 14.79
C LEU A 293 -13.04 9.62 14.99
N LEU A 294 -12.06 8.72 15.08
CA LEU A 294 -12.26 7.28 15.24
C LEU A 294 -12.90 6.89 16.59
N SER A 295 -12.79 7.76 17.60
CA SER A 295 -13.47 7.58 18.89
C SER A 295 -15.00 7.69 18.81
N LYS A 296 -15.52 8.30 17.73
CA LYS A 296 -16.94 8.51 17.46
C LYS A 296 -17.53 7.40 16.59
N LYS A 297 -16.82 6.98 15.53
CA LYS A 297 -17.23 5.92 14.61
C LYS A 297 -16.02 5.37 13.84
N SER A 298 -16.12 4.15 13.34
CA SER A 298 -15.17 3.63 12.35
C SER A 298 -15.27 4.44 11.05
N MET A 299 -14.14 4.70 10.40
CA MET A 299 -14.07 5.50 9.18
C MET A 299 -13.02 4.91 8.25
N TYR A 300 -13.28 4.87 6.95
CA TYR A 300 -12.26 4.48 5.97
C TYR A 300 -11.42 5.70 5.56
N GLY A 301 -10.22 5.47 4.99
CA GLY A 301 -9.19 6.51 4.85
C GLY A 301 -9.64 7.82 4.21
N ARG A 302 -10.49 7.73 3.19
CA ARG A 302 -11.06 8.91 2.53
C ARG A 302 -11.95 9.76 3.43
N GLU A 303 -12.76 9.18 4.32
CA GLU A 303 -13.63 9.99 5.19
C GLU A 303 -12.78 10.80 6.16
N ILE A 304 -11.70 10.21 6.65
CA ILE A 304 -10.74 10.89 7.52
C ILE A 304 -10.06 12.02 6.74
N ALA A 305 -9.65 11.78 5.49
CA ALA A 305 -9.04 12.79 4.62
C ALA A 305 -9.96 13.99 4.38
N GLN A 306 -11.26 13.72 4.16
CA GLN A 306 -12.27 14.76 3.99
C GLN A 306 -12.50 15.58 5.26
N GLU A 307 -12.65 14.92 6.41
CA GLU A 307 -12.91 15.62 7.70
C GLU A 307 -11.72 16.47 8.17
N LEU A 308 -10.50 16.10 7.78
CA LEU A 308 -9.27 16.81 8.17
C LEU A 308 -8.71 17.72 7.07
N GLU A 309 -9.34 17.76 5.90
CA GLU A 309 -8.87 18.52 4.72
C GLU A 309 -7.42 18.16 4.31
N LEU A 310 -7.06 16.88 4.44
CA LEU A 310 -5.73 16.37 4.12
C LEU A 310 -5.75 15.47 2.88
N SER A 311 -4.57 15.26 2.31
CA SER A 311 -4.43 14.33 1.19
C SER A 311 -4.55 12.88 1.66
N ASN A 312 -4.95 12.02 0.73
CA ASN A 312 -5.19 10.60 0.99
C ASN A 312 -3.95 9.85 1.46
N SER A 313 -2.82 10.13 0.82
CA SER A 313 -1.53 9.57 1.21
C SER A 313 -1.06 10.06 2.58
N ASN A 314 -1.38 11.31 2.94
CA ASN A 314 -1.06 11.89 4.24
C ASN A 314 -1.87 11.18 5.34
N ILE A 315 -3.15 10.90 5.12
CA ILE A 315 -3.95 10.05 6.02
C ILE A 315 -3.42 8.61 6.08
N SER A 316 -3.14 7.98 4.94
CA SER A 316 -2.55 6.62 4.91
C SER A 316 -1.27 6.55 5.73
N TYR A 317 -0.48 7.62 5.69
CA TYR A 317 0.72 7.75 6.49
C TYR A 317 0.45 7.84 8.00
N HIS A 318 -0.36 8.81 8.43
CA HIS A 318 -0.67 8.97 9.85
C HIS A 318 -1.40 7.75 10.43
N THR A 319 -2.31 7.15 9.67
CA THR A 319 -2.98 5.90 10.07
C THR A 319 -2.00 4.75 10.14
N SER A 320 -1.05 4.61 9.22
CA SER A 320 0.02 3.59 9.30
C SER A 320 0.85 3.74 10.58
N MET A 321 1.20 4.97 10.99
CA MET A 321 1.93 5.23 12.24
C MET A 321 1.09 4.90 13.49
N LEU A 322 -0.19 5.27 13.50
CA LEU A 322 -1.10 4.94 14.61
C LEU A 322 -1.33 3.42 14.73
N ILE A 323 -1.45 2.74 13.59
CA ILE A 323 -1.54 1.29 13.47
C ILE A 323 -0.25 0.65 13.99
N PHE A 324 0.90 1.15 13.55
CA PHE A 324 2.21 0.64 13.97
C PHE A 324 2.39 0.63 15.50
N HIS A 325 1.80 1.59 16.21
CA HIS A 325 1.85 1.68 17.68
C HIS A 325 0.62 1.08 18.39
N ASN A 326 -0.21 0.29 17.70
CA ASN A 326 -1.45 -0.30 18.20
C ASN A 326 -2.42 0.74 18.81
N LEU A 327 -2.33 2.00 18.36
CA LEU A 327 -3.20 3.09 18.84
C LEU A 327 -4.56 3.08 18.14
N ILE A 328 -4.63 2.51 16.92
CA ILE A 328 -5.85 2.27 16.15
C ILE A 328 -5.76 0.90 15.47
N ILE A 329 -6.91 0.39 15.00
CA ILE A 329 -7.02 -0.90 14.32
C ILE A 329 -7.56 -0.66 12.91
N ASN A 330 -6.97 -1.32 11.91
CA ASN A 330 -7.56 -1.43 10.58
C ASN A 330 -8.34 -2.74 10.43
N THR A 331 -9.45 -2.67 9.69
CA THR A 331 -10.25 -3.81 9.25
C THR A 331 -10.58 -3.65 7.78
N LYS A 332 -10.88 -4.75 7.12
CA LYS A 332 -11.42 -4.71 5.78
C LYS A 332 -12.89 -5.11 5.81
N GLU A 333 -13.74 -4.27 5.24
CA GLU A 333 -15.17 -4.49 5.06
C GLU A 333 -15.52 -4.05 3.62
N ASP A 334 -16.19 -4.89 2.85
CA ASP A 334 -16.60 -4.60 1.45
C ASP A 334 -15.48 -4.02 0.56
N ASN A 335 -14.34 -4.70 0.49
CA ASN A 335 -13.11 -4.29 -0.22
C ASN A 335 -12.44 -2.99 0.28
N LYS A 336 -12.94 -2.35 1.34
CA LYS A 336 -12.39 -1.11 1.89
C LYS A 336 -11.68 -1.32 3.21
N THR A 337 -10.60 -0.58 3.41
CA THR A 337 -9.89 -0.53 4.69
C THR A 337 -10.54 0.51 5.60
N TYR A 338 -11.26 0.06 6.63
CA TYR A 338 -11.79 0.87 7.71
C TYR A 338 -10.80 0.96 8.86
N PHE A 339 -10.69 2.14 9.44
CA PHE A 339 -9.96 2.39 10.67
C PHE A 339 -10.95 2.52 11.83
N SER A 340 -10.58 2.02 13.00
CA SER A 340 -11.42 1.99 14.20
C SER A 340 -10.57 2.16 15.45
N LEU A 341 -11.17 2.68 16.53
CA LEU A 341 -10.51 2.84 17.82
C LEU A 341 -11.01 1.81 18.83
N ASP A 342 -10.11 0.96 19.34
CA ASP A 342 -10.35 0.13 20.52
C ASP A 342 -9.98 0.96 21.76
N LYS A 343 -10.98 1.53 22.43
CA LYS A 343 -10.77 2.46 23.56
C LYS A 343 -10.06 1.80 24.75
N GLU A 344 -10.31 0.51 24.96
CA GLU A 344 -9.68 -0.24 26.05
C GLU A 344 -8.22 -0.52 25.70
N GLU A 345 -7.93 -0.93 24.45
CA GLU A 345 -6.54 -1.13 24.03
C GLU A 345 -5.74 0.18 24.04
N LEU A 346 -6.32 1.30 23.58
CA LEU A 346 -5.67 2.61 23.66
C LEU A 346 -5.31 2.98 25.10
N ARG A 347 -6.26 2.85 26.03
CA ARG A 347 -6.02 3.11 27.47
C ARG A 347 -4.92 2.22 28.02
N LYS A 348 -4.96 0.92 27.69
CA LYS A 348 -3.97 -0.06 28.11
C LYS A 348 -2.57 0.29 27.60
N VAL A 349 -2.43 0.64 26.31
CA VAL A 349 -1.17 1.05 25.70
C VAL A 349 -0.62 2.31 26.39
N ILE A 350 -1.45 3.34 26.59
CA ILE A 350 -1.04 4.58 27.25
C ILE A 350 -0.67 4.34 28.72
N ASN A 351 -1.52 3.67 29.49
CA ASN A 351 -1.27 3.40 30.90
C ASN A 351 -0.02 2.55 31.09
N SER A 352 0.15 1.48 30.30
CA SER A 352 1.36 0.67 30.35
C SER A 352 2.61 1.48 30.01
N SER A 353 2.52 2.45 29.10
CA SER A 353 3.63 3.35 28.78
C SER A 353 3.98 4.27 29.95
N ILE A 354 2.97 4.79 30.66
CA ILE A 354 3.14 5.60 31.86
C ILE A 354 3.70 4.78 33.02
N ASP A 355 3.13 3.61 33.30
CA ASP A 355 3.56 2.73 34.38
C ASP A 355 5.05 2.38 34.24
N LYS A 356 5.50 2.09 33.02
CA LYS A 356 6.92 1.84 32.71
C LYS A 356 7.86 3.03 32.96
N LEU A 357 7.37 4.26 33.07
CA LEU A 357 8.18 5.43 33.43
C LEU A 357 8.36 5.61 34.93
N ILE A 358 7.49 5.00 35.74
CA ILE A 358 7.36 5.26 37.19
C ILE A 358 7.95 4.10 38.02
N ILE A 359 8.59 3.12 37.37
CA ILE A 359 9.22 1.95 38.01
C ILE A 359 10.66 2.26 38.45
#